data_AF-A0A0S8HKZ1-F1
#
_entry.id   AF-A0A0S8HKZ1-F1
#
_cell.length_a   1.000
_cell.length_b   1.000
_cell.length_c   1.000
_cell.angle_alpha   90.00
_cell.angle_beta   90.00
_cell.angle_gamma   90.00
#
_symmetry.space_group_name_H-M   'P 1'
#
loop_
_entity.id
_entity.type
_entity.pdbx_description
1 polymer ?
#
loop_
_entity_poly.entity_id
_entity_poly.type
_entity_poly.pdbx_seq_one_letter_code
_entity_poly.pdbx_strand_id
1 'polypeptide(L)'
;MAEPLSVLLITTDQMRQNHMGCAGNQVIRPPNLDRLAAAGVNLQRAYVSNPLCMPNRSTIATGRPSHPPGAGASGGSGLCTTRA
;
A
#
# COMPACT_ATOMS: atom_id res chain seq x y z
N MET A 1 -3.10 -14.34 31.63
CA MET A 1 -2.79 -14.75 30.25
C MET A 1 -3.18 -13.59 29.34
N ALA A 2 -2.31 -13.19 28.40
CA ALA A 2 -2.65 -12.12 27.47
C ALA A 2 -3.62 -12.66 26.40
N GLU A 3 -4.68 -11.91 26.12
CA GLU A 3 -5.58 -12.17 25.01
C GLU A 3 -4.77 -12.20 23.68
N PRO A 4 -5.04 -13.15 22.76
CA PRO A 4 -4.31 -13.25 21.51
C PRO A 4 -4.58 -12.04 20.61
N LEU A 5 -3.51 -11.51 19.99
CA LEU A 5 -3.58 -10.36 19.10
C LEU A 5 -4.34 -10.72 17.82
N SER A 6 -5.45 -10.03 17.56
CA SER A 6 -6.19 -10.11 16.30
C SER A 6 -5.68 -9.06 15.32
N VAL A 7 -5.32 -9.49 14.10
CA VAL A 7 -4.79 -8.61 13.05
C VAL A 7 -5.76 -8.57 11.87
N LEU A 8 -6.20 -7.37 11.49
CA LEU A 8 -7.08 -7.13 10.34
C LEU A 8 -6.30 -6.37 9.25
N LEU A 9 -6.13 -7.00 8.09
CA LEU A 9 -5.53 -6.38 6.91
C LEU A 9 -6.61 -5.90 5.93
N ILE A 10 -6.70 -4.59 5.75
CA ILE A 10 -7.63 -3.96 4.79
C ILE A 10 -6.83 -3.44 3.59
N THR A 11 -7.28 -3.76 2.38
CA THR A 11 -6.68 -3.27 1.13
C THR A 11 -7.75 -2.77 0.18
N THR A 12 -7.48 -1.65 -0.48
CA THR A 12 -8.34 -1.03 -1.49
C THR A 12 -7.77 -1.27 -2.88
N ASP A 13 -8.62 -1.56 -3.86
CA ASP A 13 -8.19 -1.69 -5.25
C ASP A 13 -8.14 -0.31 -5.93
N GLN A 14 -7.04 0.00 -6.62
CA GLN A 14 -6.87 1.22 -7.42
C GLN A 14 -7.03 2.58 -6.68
N MET A 15 -6.97 2.60 -5.34
CA MET A 15 -6.99 3.85 -4.60
C MET A 15 -5.66 4.57 -4.74
N ARG A 16 -5.69 5.81 -5.23
CA ARG A 16 -4.51 6.69 -5.22
C ARG A 16 -4.20 7.21 -3.82
N GLN A 17 -2.92 7.42 -3.56
CA GLN A 17 -2.39 8.07 -2.36
C GLN A 17 -3.13 9.35 -1.94
N ASN A 18 -3.48 10.18 -2.93
CA ASN A 18 -4.04 11.51 -2.70
C ASN A 18 -5.58 11.52 -2.61
N HIS A 19 -6.24 10.36 -2.54
CA HIS A 19 -7.70 10.25 -2.37
C HIS A 19 -8.14 10.13 -0.89
N MET A 20 -7.37 10.71 0.02
CA MET A 20 -7.70 10.74 1.46
C MET A 20 -7.56 12.15 2.01
N GLY A 21 -8.38 12.49 3.01
CA GLY A 21 -8.30 13.78 3.69
C GLY A 21 -6.97 13.93 4.43
N CYS A 22 -6.50 12.84 5.06
CA CYS A 22 -5.20 12.76 5.72
C CYS A 22 -3.99 12.92 4.77
N ALA A 23 -4.21 12.81 3.45
CA ALA A 23 -3.21 13.07 2.41
C ALA A 23 -3.30 14.50 1.83
N GLY A 24 -4.14 15.37 2.41
CA GLY A 24 -4.33 16.76 1.99
C GLY A 24 -5.44 16.98 0.96
N ASN A 25 -6.27 15.98 0.67
CA ASN A 25 -7.38 16.15 -0.27
C ASN A 25 -8.50 16.99 0.35
N GLN A 26 -8.89 18.07 -0.34
CA GLN A 26 -9.94 18.97 0.14
C GLN A 26 -11.36 18.53 -0.26
N VAL A 27 -11.51 17.67 -1.27
CA VAL A 27 -12.79 17.23 -1.84
C VAL A 27 -13.18 15.85 -1.31
N ILE A 28 -12.26 14.89 -1.39
CA ILE A 28 -12.49 13.51 -0.95
C ILE A 28 -12.00 13.35 0.48
N ARG A 29 -12.93 13.22 1.43
CA ARG A 29 -12.64 13.11 2.86
C ARG A 29 -13.36 11.90 3.47
N PRO A 30 -12.76 10.70 3.41
CA PRO A 30 -13.34 9.50 4.00
C PRO A 30 -13.16 9.52 5.53
N PRO A 31 -14.19 9.86 6.33
CA PRO A 31 -14.02 10.17 7.74
C PRO A 31 -13.51 8.97 8.57
N ASN A 32 -13.88 7.75 8.18
CA ASN A 32 -13.44 6.53 8.87
C ASN A 32 -11.95 6.22 8.65
N LEU A 33 -11.44 6.45 7.43
CA LEU A 33 -10.03 6.25 7.11
C LEU A 33 -9.17 7.36 7.71
N ASP A 34 -9.65 8.61 7.67
CA ASP A 34 -8.96 9.74 8.29
C ASP A 34 -8.85 9.56 9.82
N ARG A 35 -9.91 9.04 10.46
CA ARG A 35 -9.87 8.67 11.89
C ARG A 35 -8.86 7.56 12.19
N LEU A 36 -8.78 6.55 11.33
CA LEU A 36 -7.79 5.47 11.48
C LEU A 36 -6.36 6.00 11.33
N ALA A 37 -6.12 6.88 10.37
CA ALA A 37 -4.82 7.52 10.17
C ALA A 37 -4.42 8.41 11.36
N ALA A 38 -5.37 9.11 11.99
CA ALA A 38 -5.11 9.94 13.16
C ALA A 38 -4.86 9.15 14.46
N ALA A 39 -5.47 7.96 14.60
CA ALA A 39 -5.30 7.10 15.77
C ALA A 39 -4.05 6.19 15.67
N GLY A 40 -3.40 6.12 14.51
CA GLY A 40 -2.29 5.22 14.24
C GLY A 40 -1.11 5.91 13.57
N VAL A 41 -0.41 5.16 12.71
CA VAL A 41 0.74 5.65 11.95
C VAL A 41 0.37 5.76 10.47
N ASN A 42 0.55 6.95 9.89
CA ASN A 42 0.34 7.19 8.47
C ASN A 42 1.65 7.15 7.68
N LEU A 43 1.79 6.18 6.78
CA LEU A 43 2.98 6.02 5.93
C LEU A 43 2.88 6.90 4.68
N GLN A 44 3.46 8.11 4.73
CA GLN A 44 3.45 9.04 3.60
C GLN A 44 4.26 8.57 2.38
N ARG A 45 5.18 7.62 2.57
CA ARG A 45 6.09 7.09 1.55
C ARG A 45 6.01 5.56 1.45
N ALA A 46 4.79 5.03 1.30
CA ALA A 46 4.56 3.64 0.98
C ALA A 46 4.60 3.42 -0.55
N TYR A 47 5.28 2.37 -0.99
CA TYR A 47 5.43 2.02 -2.41
C TYR A 47 5.03 0.56 -2.63
N VAL A 48 4.44 0.27 -3.78
CA VAL A 48 4.15 -1.10 -4.17
C VAL A 48 5.36 -1.72 -4.85
N SER A 49 5.51 -3.04 -4.68
CA SER A 49 6.53 -3.80 -5.41
C SER A 49 6.17 -3.97 -6.89
N ASN A 50 4.87 -3.93 -7.21
CA ASN A 50 4.34 -4.10 -8.55
C ASN A 50 3.02 -3.31 -8.67
N PRO A 51 2.80 -2.52 -9.75
CA PRO A 51 1.58 -1.74 -9.92
C PRO A 51 0.37 -2.56 -10.39
N LEU A 52 0.53 -3.85 -10.68
CA LEU A 52 -0.56 -4.73 -11.11
C LEU A 52 -1.23 -5.42 -9.91
N CYS A 53 -2.55 -5.60 -9.99
CA CYS A 53 -3.39 -6.06 -8.87
C CYS A 53 -2.96 -7.41 -8.27
N MET A 54 -2.85 -8.45 -9.10
CA MET A 54 -2.49 -9.81 -8.66
C MET A 54 -1.07 -9.91 -8.11
N PRO A 55 -0.01 -9.45 -8.81
CA PRO A 55 1.33 -9.53 -8.27
C PRO A 55 1.53 -8.61 -7.05
N ASN A 56 0.82 -7.48 -6.93
CA ASN A 56 0.87 -6.68 -5.71
C ASN A 56 0.32 -7.47 -4.50
N ARG A 57 -0.87 -8.07 -4.65
CA ARG A 57 -1.49 -8.87 -3.59
C ARG A 57 -0.65 -10.09 -3.21
N SER A 58 0.03 -10.72 -4.17
CA SER A 58 0.95 -11.82 -3.87
C SER A 58 2.17 -11.34 -3.07
N THR A 59 2.71 -10.14 -3.35
CA THR A 59 3.81 -9.58 -2.54
C THR A 59 3.39 -9.28 -1.10
N ILE A 60 2.16 -8.80 -0.89
CA ILE A 60 1.61 -8.55 0.46
C ILE A 60 1.43 -9.86 1.23
N ALA A 61 0.90 -10.90 0.58
CA ALA A 61 0.65 -12.19 1.23
C ALA A 61 1.94 -12.97 1.53
N THR A 62 2.98 -12.84 0.70
CA THR A 62 4.22 -13.62 0.83
C THR A 62 5.37 -12.86 1.48
N GLY A 63 5.29 -11.53 1.56
CA GLY A 63 6.40 -10.67 1.98
C GLY A 63 7.60 -10.68 1.02
N ARG A 64 7.44 -11.21 -0.20
CA ARG A 64 8.50 -11.31 -1.21
C ARG A 64 8.24 -10.35 -2.37
N PRO A 65 9.28 -9.72 -2.94
CA PRO A 65 9.11 -8.90 -4.13
C PRO A 65 8.65 -9.78 -5.29
N SER A 66 7.84 -9.23 -6.20
CA SER A 66 7.34 -9.97 -7.37
C SER A 66 8.45 -10.41 -8.33
N HIS A 67 9.62 -9.80 -8.20
CA HIS A 67 10.80 -10.10 -8.99
C HIS A 67 12.05 -9.98 -8.11
N PRO A 68 13.05 -10.87 -8.24
CA PRO A 68 14.28 -10.76 -7.48
C PRO A 68 14.99 -9.42 -7.76
N PRO A 69 15.63 -8.81 -6.74
CA PRO A 69 16.44 -7.61 -6.94
C PRO A 69 17.46 -7.84 -8.06
N GLY A 70 17.42 -7.02 -9.11
CA GLY A 70 18.38 -7.07 -10.22
C GLY A 70 17.99 -7.96 -11.40
N ALA A 71 16.93 -8.76 -11.28
CA ALA A 71 16.30 -9.24 -12.49
C ALA A 71 15.55 -8.03 -13.09
N GLY A 72 15.84 -7.69 -14.34
CA GLY A 72 15.10 -6.68 -15.07
C GLY A 72 13.96 -7.38 -15.78
N ALA A 73 12.74 -6.87 -15.66
CA ALA A 73 11.76 -7.11 -16.70
C ALA A 73 12.37 -6.54 -17.99
N SER A 74 12.57 -7.39 -19.00
CA SER A 74 13.10 -7.00 -20.30
C SER A 74 12.18 -5.95 -20.92
N GLY A 75 12.51 -4.67 -20.74
CA GLY A 75 11.81 -3.53 -21.31
C GLY A 75 11.41 -2.45 -20.30
N GLY A 76 12.36 -1.57 -19.95
CA GLY A 76 12.09 -0.23 -19.41
C GLY A 76 12.24 -0.06 -17.89
N SER A 77 13.41 0.44 -17.48
CA SER A 77 13.77 1.09 -16.19
C SER A 77 13.48 0.32 -14.88
N GLY A 78 14.55 0.06 -14.12
CA GLY A 78 14.57 -0.75 -12.90
C GLY A 78 13.62 -0.30 -11.78
N LEU A 79 13.32 -1.25 -10.88
CA LEU A 79 12.49 -1.09 -9.68
C LEU A 79 11.21 -0.29 -9.98
N CYS A 80 10.15 -0.98 -10.43
CA CYS A 80 8.81 -0.42 -10.59
C CYS A 80 8.20 -0.06 -9.21
N THR A 81 8.81 0.93 -8.56
CA THR A 81 8.46 1.49 -7.26
C THR A 81 7.49 2.63 -7.50
N THR A 82 6.32 2.30 -8.03
CA THR A 82 5.26 3.28 -8.19
C THR A 82 4.70 3.59 -6.81
N ARG A 83 4.57 4.88 -6.50
CA ARG A 83 3.88 5.33 -5.29
C ARG A 83 2.41 4.97 -5.46
N ALA A 84 1.89 4.08 -4.61
CA ALA A 84 0.46 3.81 -4.54
C ALA A 84 -0.27 5.04 -3.99
#